data_AF-K0IKS0-F1
#
_entry.id   AF-K0IKS0-F1
#
_cell.length_a   1.000
_cell.length_b   1.000
_cell.length_c   1.000
_cell.angle_alpha   90.00
_cell.angle_beta   90.00
_cell.angle_gamma   90.00
#
_symmetry.space_group_name_H-M   'P 1'
#
loop_
_entity.id
_entity.type
_entity.pdbx_description
1 polymer ?
#
loop_
_entity_poly.entity_id
_entity_poly.type
_entity_poly.pdbx_seq_one_letter_code
_entity_poly.pdbx_strand_id
1 'polypeptide(L)'
;MVQIGSLRILIHIDMKARCGHHESNSYAEAHHGLCRKCHSNFAYIVELEEKYGEDALVEYWYSQILANLSDSKDAGCLIDHLIDFYQRKLAEVPSRQRYITKMLYMLRSVKDPFDASKLV
;
A
#
# COMPACT_ATOMS: atom_id res chain seq x y z
N MET A 1 8.49 58.61 8.07
CA MET A 1 8.72 57.16 8.26
C MET A 1 7.41 56.52 8.66
N VAL A 2 6.77 55.79 7.75
CA VAL A 2 5.62 54.92 8.08
C VAL A 2 5.97 53.56 7.50
N GLN A 3 6.30 52.63 8.39
CA GLN A 3 6.77 51.29 8.06
C GLN A 3 5.53 50.42 7.88
N ILE A 4 5.18 50.15 6.61
CA ILE A 4 4.04 49.27 6.28
C ILE A 4 4.52 47.83 6.49
N GLY A 5 3.89 47.15 7.44
CA GLY A 5 4.22 45.78 7.85
C GLY A 5 4.13 44.80 6.69
N SER A 6 5.14 43.94 6.59
CA SER A 6 5.16 42.80 5.67
C SER A 6 4.15 41.74 6.14
N LEU A 7 2.91 41.85 5.68
CA LEU A 7 1.95 40.75 5.74
C LEU A 7 2.32 39.73 4.65
N ARG A 8 3.20 38.77 4.98
CA ARG A 8 3.42 37.59 4.12
C ARG A 8 2.18 36.69 4.23
N ILE A 9 1.21 36.93 3.36
CA ILE A 9 0.15 35.96 3.10
C ILE A 9 0.82 34.77 2.39
N LEU A 10 1.15 33.72 3.14
CA LEU A 10 1.50 32.43 2.58
C LEU A 10 0.21 31.84 1.99
N ILE A 11 -0.03 32.10 0.71
CA ILE A 11 -1.09 31.41 -0.04
C ILE A 11 -0.67 29.94 -0.09
N HIS A 12 -1.28 29.12 0.77
CA HIS A 12 -1.14 27.68 0.70
C HIS A 12 -1.95 27.21 -0.51
N ILE A 13 -1.28 27.04 -1.65
CA ILE A 13 -1.91 26.49 -2.84
C ILE A 13 -1.96 24.98 -2.63
N ASP A 14 -3.13 24.49 -2.22
CA ASP A 14 -3.45 23.07 -2.22
C ASP A 14 -3.62 22.60 -3.67
N MET A 15 -2.95 21.50 -4.01
CA MET A 15 -3.09 20.84 -5.29
C MET A 15 -3.37 19.37 -5.12
N LYS A 16 -3.93 18.77 -6.16
CA LYS A 16 -4.04 17.32 -6.25
C LYS A 16 -2.66 16.74 -6.59
N ALA A 17 -2.04 16.11 -5.61
CA ALA A 17 -0.80 15.35 -5.78
C ALA A 17 -0.99 14.21 -6.81
N ARG A 18 0.10 13.63 -7.34
CA ARG A 18 0.03 12.49 -8.29
C ARG A 18 -0.69 11.27 -7.71
N CYS A 19 -0.67 11.11 -6.39
CA CYS A 19 -1.45 10.09 -5.69
C CYS A 19 -2.96 10.38 -5.63
N GLY A 20 -3.43 11.50 -6.19
CA GLY A 20 -4.84 11.88 -6.23
C GLY A 20 -5.37 12.58 -4.96
N HIS A 21 -4.53 12.77 -3.94
CA HIS A 21 -4.90 13.46 -2.69
C HIS A 21 -4.47 14.93 -2.70
N HIS A 22 -5.17 15.78 -1.94
CA HIS A 22 -4.79 17.19 -1.79
C HIS A 22 -3.55 17.32 -0.89
N GLU A 23 -2.62 18.17 -1.30
CA GLU A 23 -1.41 18.51 -0.55
C GLU A 23 -0.88 19.86 -1.03
N SER A 24 -0.08 20.50 -0.18
CA SER A 24 0.71 21.67 -0.56
C SER A 24 1.63 21.37 -1.74
N ASN A 25 1.69 22.29 -2.71
CA ASN A 25 2.51 22.09 -3.90
C ASN A 25 3.99 21.84 -3.55
N SER A 26 4.55 22.59 -2.60
CA SER A 26 5.95 22.45 -2.20
C SER A 26 6.29 21.09 -1.58
N TYR A 27 5.37 20.51 -0.80
CA TYR A 27 5.58 19.17 -0.25
C TYR A 27 5.46 18.12 -1.35
N ALA A 28 4.42 18.20 -2.19
CA ALA A 28 4.23 17.25 -3.27
C ALA A 28 5.43 17.24 -4.23
N GLU A 29 5.95 18.41 -4.62
CA GLU A 29 7.16 18.53 -5.46
C GLU A 29 8.40 17.89 -4.82
N ALA A 30 8.61 18.11 -3.52
CA ALA A 30 9.74 17.53 -2.78
C ALA A 30 9.64 16.01 -2.60
N HIS A 31 8.42 15.45 -2.62
CA HIS A 31 8.15 14.05 -2.31
C HIS A 31 7.55 13.28 -3.51
N HIS A 32 8.09 13.51 -4.71
CA HIS A 32 7.76 12.77 -5.95
C HIS A 32 6.28 12.82 -6.36
N GLY A 33 5.57 13.86 -5.96
CA GLY A 33 4.14 14.03 -6.19
C GLY A 33 3.26 13.22 -5.23
N LEU A 34 3.77 12.78 -4.08
CA LEU A 34 2.98 12.14 -3.03
C LEU A 34 2.52 13.17 -1.99
N CYS A 35 1.29 13.01 -1.49
CA CYS A 35 0.89 13.71 -0.27
C CYS A 35 1.61 13.14 0.95
N ARG A 36 1.63 13.89 2.07
CA ARG A 36 2.31 13.47 3.30
C ARG A 36 1.89 12.10 3.79
N LYS A 37 0.59 11.79 3.76
CA LYS A 37 0.06 10.49 4.17
C LYS A 37 0.59 9.35 3.29
N CYS A 38 0.53 9.51 1.97
CA CYS A 38 1.03 8.48 1.05
C CYS A 38 2.54 8.31 1.20
N HIS A 39 3.29 9.41 1.31
CA HIS A 39 4.72 9.36 1.53
C HIS A 39 5.07 8.61 2.82
N SER A 40 4.42 8.94 3.95
CA SER A 40 4.64 8.25 5.23
C SER A 40 4.31 6.75 5.16
N ASN A 41 3.21 6.37 4.49
CA ASN A 41 2.87 4.97 4.31
C ASN A 41 3.91 4.21 3.47
N PHE A 42 4.39 4.81 2.38
CA PHE A 42 5.45 4.22 1.57
C PHE A 42 6.77 4.10 2.34
N ALA A 43 7.15 5.15 3.07
CA ALA A 43 8.35 5.13 3.89
C ALA A 43 8.30 4.02 4.95
N TYR A 44 7.15 3.83 5.60
CA TYR A 44 6.94 2.75 6.56
C TYR A 44 7.07 1.36 5.91
N ILE A 45 6.48 1.16 4.74
CA ILE A 45 6.56 -0.12 4.01
C ILE A 45 8.00 -0.45 3.64
N VAL A 46 8.75 0.56 3.16
CA VAL A 46 10.17 0.41 2.82
C VAL A 46 11.00 0.10 4.06
N GLU A 47 10.83 0.85 5.14
CA GLU A 47 11.53 0.60 6.41
C GLU A 47 11.25 -0.82 6.93
N LEU A 48 10.00 -1.28 6.82
CA LEU A 48 9.59 -2.60 7.25
C LEU A 48 10.26 -3.71 6.42
N GLU A 49 10.31 -3.58 5.09
CA GLU A 49 11.04 -4.51 4.22
C GLU A 49 12.55 -4.48 4.50
N GLU A 50 13.14 -3.30 4.67
CA GLU A 50 14.59 -3.14 4.93
C GLU A 50 15.01 -3.73 6.28
N LYS A 51 14.19 -3.54 7.32
CA LYS A 51 14.54 -3.90 8.69
C LYS A 51 14.21 -5.34 9.05
N TYR A 52 13.11 -5.86 8.52
CA TYR A 52 12.57 -7.17 8.90
C TYR A 52 12.48 -8.15 7.73
N GLY A 53 12.77 -7.68 6.51
CA GLY A 53 12.76 -8.49 5.31
C GLY A 53 11.37 -8.66 4.70
N GLU A 54 11.38 -9.39 3.58
CA GLU A 54 10.21 -9.68 2.75
C GLU A 54 9.08 -10.38 3.53
N ASP A 55 9.41 -11.24 4.50
CA ASP A 55 8.41 -11.98 5.29
C ASP A 55 7.53 -11.05 6.13
N ALA A 56 8.12 -10.05 6.78
CA ALA A 56 7.35 -9.06 7.53
C ALA A 56 6.44 -8.22 6.61
N LEU A 57 6.92 -7.87 5.41
CA LEU A 57 6.13 -7.12 4.44
C LEU A 57 4.90 -7.91 4.00
N VAL A 58 5.10 -9.20 3.76
CA VAL A 58 4.04 -10.13 3.39
C VAL A 58 3.00 -10.26 4.52
N GLU A 59 3.43 -10.46 5.77
CA GLU A 59 2.55 -10.52 6.95
C GLU A 59 1.77 -9.21 7.19
N TYR A 60 2.40 -8.07 6.95
CA TYR A 60 1.74 -6.77 7.00
C TYR A 60 0.59 -6.71 6.00
N TRP A 61 0.84 -7.07 4.74
CA TRP A 61 -0.21 -7.08 3.70
C TRP A 61 -1.34 -8.06 4.02
N TYR A 62 -1.01 -9.23 4.58
CA TYR A 62 -2.02 -10.17 5.07
C TYR A 62 -2.96 -9.53 6.07
N SER A 63 -2.38 -8.86 7.06
CA SER A 63 -3.10 -8.23 8.15
C SER A 63 -4.01 -7.11 7.61
N GLN A 64 -3.52 -6.34 6.63
CA GLN A 64 -4.32 -5.32 5.96
C GLN A 64 -5.48 -5.93 5.17
N ILE A 65 -5.25 -7.03 4.45
CA ILE A 65 -6.30 -7.74 3.70
C ILE A 65 -7.37 -8.24 4.68
N LEU A 66 -6.98 -8.97 5.73
CA LEU A 66 -7.91 -9.49 6.73
C LEU A 66 -8.70 -8.38 7.43
N ALA A 67 -8.04 -7.29 7.83
CA ALA A 67 -8.69 -6.20 8.57
C ALA A 67 -9.69 -5.40 7.75
N ASN A 68 -9.57 -5.38 6.41
CA ASN A 68 -10.36 -4.50 5.54
C ASN A 68 -11.27 -5.23 4.55
N LEU A 69 -11.08 -6.54 4.33
CA LEU A 69 -11.76 -7.29 3.26
C LEU A 69 -12.58 -8.49 3.77
N SER A 70 -12.73 -8.71 5.08
CA SER A 70 -13.20 -10.01 5.60
C SER A 70 -14.65 -10.40 5.29
N ASP A 71 -15.54 -9.50 4.84
CA ASP A 71 -17.00 -9.80 4.84
C ASP A 71 -17.81 -9.34 3.61
N SER A 72 -17.19 -9.01 2.47
CA SER A 72 -17.93 -8.59 1.26
C SER A 72 -17.75 -9.55 0.08
N LYS A 73 -18.80 -9.70 -0.76
CA LYS A 73 -18.68 -10.39 -2.06
C LYS A 73 -17.61 -9.75 -2.96
N ASP A 74 -17.39 -8.45 -2.80
CA ASP A 74 -16.38 -7.69 -3.54
C ASP A 74 -14.95 -8.09 -3.14
N ALA A 75 -14.75 -8.53 -1.89
CA ALA A 75 -13.46 -9.04 -1.43
C ALA A 75 -13.06 -10.33 -2.15
N GLY A 76 -14.00 -11.26 -2.35
CA GLY A 76 -13.72 -12.50 -3.09
C GLY A 76 -13.26 -12.24 -4.52
N CYS A 77 -13.95 -11.32 -5.23
CA CYS A 77 -13.57 -10.89 -6.58
C CYS A 77 -12.19 -10.21 -6.61
N LEU A 78 -11.90 -9.33 -5.64
CA LEU A 78 -10.61 -8.67 -5.53
C LEU A 78 -9.48 -9.66 -5.25
N ILE A 79 -9.69 -10.62 -4.35
CA ILE A 79 -8.70 -11.68 -4.06
C ILE A 79 -8.38 -12.48 -5.32
N ASP A 80 -9.39 -12.81 -6.14
CA ASP A 80 -9.20 -13.49 -7.42
C ASP A 80 -8.37 -12.66 -8.39
N HIS A 81 -8.67 -11.37 -8.53
CA HIS A 81 -7.87 -10.47 -9.36
C HIS A 81 -6.42 -10.34 -8.87
N LEU A 82 -6.18 -10.36 -7.56
CA LEU A 82 -4.83 -10.35 -7.00
C LEU A 82 -4.09 -11.66 -7.27
N ILE A 83 -4.76 -12.81 -7.17
CA ILE A 83 -4.18 -14.12 -7.52
C ILE A 83 -3.76 -14.12 -8.99
N ASP A 84 -4.65 -13.72 -9.91
CA ASP A 84 -4.36 -13.66 -11.35
C ASP A 84 -3.21 -12.70 -11.67
N PHE A 85 -3.14 -11.57 -10.96
CA PHE A 85 -2.03 -10.62 -11.09
C PHE A 85 -0.70 -11.25 -10.67
N TYR A 86 -0.62 -11.84 -9.47
CA TYR A 86 0.62 -12.40 -8.96
C TYR A 86 1.05 -13.66 -9.72
N GLN A 87 0.12 -14.46 -10.22
CA GLN A 87 0.43 -15.58 -11.11
C GLN A 87 1.11 -15.12 -12.40
N ARG A 88 0.63 -14.03 -13.02
CA ARG A 88 1.30 -13.43 -14.19
C ARG A 88 2.69 -12.91 -13.83
N LYS A 89 2.83 -12.26 -12.66
CA LYS A 89 4.12 -11.72 -12.20
C LYS A 89 5.19 -12.77 -11.93
N LEU A 90 4.84 -14.03 -11.66
CA LEU A 90 5.83 -15.11 -11.53
C LEU A 90 6.69 -15.26 -12.79
N ALA A 91 6.10 -15.09 -13.98
CA ALA A 91 6.83 -15.17 -15.24
C ALA A 91 7.56 -13.85 -15.58
N GLU A 92 6.96 -12.71 -15.23
CA GLU A 92 7.50 -11.38 -15.57
C GLU A 92 8.66 -10.93 -14.68
N VAL A 93 8.70 -11.38 -13.42
CA VAL A 93 9.69 -10.91 -12.43
C VAL A 93 10.28 -12.09 -11.63
N PRO A 94 11.14 -12.93 -12.25
CA PRO A 94 11.73 -14.09 -11.59
C PRO A 94 12.53 -13.75 -10.32
N SER A 95 13.14 -12.56 -10.27
CA SER A 95 13.90 -12.07 -9.11
C SER A 95 13.06 -11.89 -7.84
N ARG A 96 11.73 -11.83 -7.96
CA ARG A 96 10.77 -11.72 -6.85
C ARG A 96 9.95 -12.99 -6.66
N GLN A 97 10.37 -14.13 -7.22
CA GLN A 97 9.61 -15.39 -7.16
C GLN A 97 9.24 -15.80 -5.72
N ARG A 98 10.16 -15.63 -4.76
CA ARG A 98 9.91 -15.97 -3.34
C ARG A 98 8.76 -15.14 -2.77
N TYR A 99 8.83 -13.81 -2.89
CA TYR A 99 7.76 -12.89 -2.49
C TYR A 99 6.42 -13.27 -3.12
N ILE A 100 6.42 -13.42 -4.45
CA ILE A 100 5.20 -13.66 -5.23
C ILE A 100 4.56 -14.99 -4.82
N THR A 101 5.36 -16.03 -4.60
CA THR A 101 4.87 -17.34 -4.16
C THR A 101 4.22 -17.26 -2.78
N LYS A 102 4.81 -16.51 -1.84
CA LYS A 102 4.23 -16.30 -0.51
C LYS A 102 2.92 -15.51 -0.56
N MET A 103 2.87 -14.43 -1.35
CA MET A 103 1.64 -13.67 -1.55
C MET A 103 0.53 -14.54 -2.13
N LEU A 104 0.85 -15.40 -3.12
CA LEU A 104 -0.11 -16.34 -3.70
C LEU A 104 -0.62 -17.38 -2.68
N TYR A 105 0.27 -17.91 -1.85
CA TYR A 105 -0.12 -18.82 -0.77
C TYR A 105 -1.14 -18.14 0.15
N MET A 106 -0.86 -16.91 0.58
CA MET A 106 -1.71 -16.19 1.53
C MET A 106 -3.04 -15.75 0.96
N LEU A 107 -3.07 -15.24 -0.27
CA LEU A 107 -4.32 -14.89 -0.94
C LEU A 107 -5.24 -16.11 -1.07
N ARG A 108 -4.67 -17.30 -1.37
CA ARG A 108 -5.42 -18.55 -1.39
C ARG A 108 -5.90 -18.96 0.00
N SER A 109 -5.12 -18.76 1.04
CA SER A 109 -5.54 -19.01 2.42
C SER A 109 -6.66 -18.08 2.90
N VAL A 110 -6.76 -16.85 2.37
CA VAL A 110 -7.93 -15.99 2.62
C VAL A 110 -9.15 -16.52 1.87
N LYS A 111 -8.98 -16.96 0.62
CA LYS A 111 -10.09 -17.44 -0.22
C LYS A 111 -10.66 -18.78 0.23
N ASP A 112 -9.79 -19.73 0.59
CA ASP A 112 -10.14 -21.05 1.10
C ASP A 112 -9.44 -21.26 2.44
N PRO A 113 -10.01 -20.69 3.53
CA PRO A 113 -9.45 -20.83 4.86
C PRO A 113 -9.38 -22.29 5.25
N PHE A 114 -8.28 -22.66 5.91
CA PHE A 114 -8.17 -24.00 6.49
C PHE A 114 -9.33 -24.27 7.45
N ASP A 115 -10.10 -25.31 7.15
CA ASP A 115 -11.23 -25.73 7.96
C ASP A 115 -10.83 -26.96 8.79
N ALA A 116 -10.40 -26.70 10.03
CA ALA A 116 -10.01 -27.74 10.97
C ALA A 116 -11.16 -28.72 11.30
N SER A 117 -12.41 -28.33 11.10
CA SER A 117 -13.57 -29.17 11.38
C SER A 117 -13.75 -30.31 10.36
N LYS A 118 -13.14 -30.20 9.17
CA LYS A 118 -13.15 -31.26 8.13
C LYS A 118 -12.18 -32.41 8.40
N LEU A 119 -11.38 -32.34 9.46
CA LEU A 119 -10.42 -33.37 9.84
C LEU A 119 -10.95 -34.32 10.93
N VAL A 120 -12.19 -34.13 11.39
CA VAL A 120 -12.84 -34.92 12.45
C VAL A 120 -13.82 -35.92 11.85
#